data_AF-A0A2Z3GSS6-F1
#
_entry.id   AF-A0A2Z3GSS6-F1
#
_cell.length_a   1.000
_cell.length_b   1.000
_cell.length_c   1.000
_cell.angle_alpha   90.00
_cell.angle_beta   90.00
_cell.angle_gamma   90.00
#
_symmetry.space_group_name_H-M   'P 1'
#
loop_
_entity.id
_entity.type
_entity.pdbx_description
1 polymer ?
#
loop_
_entity_poly.entity_id
_entity_poly.type
_entity_poly.pdbx_seq_one_letter_code
_entity_poly.pdbx_strand_id
1 'polypeptide(L)'
;MFTDDDVAFQRALLANPADTTLKLVYADWLQDRADPRAEFVRLQVQLAGLIDSSAGPQAAGVFGTLGDEFEPAWTAFMTTLAQPFAPVRFQHDDPPHPFAEAVGTRGRVVTFGSQFCAPDEWDEGLLADLAFLTGVEWGECCYGAADCPMYGFVCQLEPGRHPLTGRDVIDAVRAGGFRSDHIDTLDATAIPYPGYHPHTLNDEVHTDFADQCLFNHETAGAEDAGAHGALKGYVRGRLWYVLLHAGGWPCGEVTLLAVGHSPHGDRLVGAITSQVCHNLCD
;
A
#
# COMPACT_ATOMS: atom_id res chain seq x y z
N MET A 1 -9.65 23.01 5.18
CA MET A 1 -9.63 23.53 3.80
C MET A 1 -8.32 24.25 3.59
N PHE A 2 -7.47 23.68 2.74
CA PHE A 2 -6.15 24.21 2.44
C PHE A 2 -6.25 25.55 1.69
N THR A 3 -5.32 26.46 1.95
CA THR A 3 -5.18 27.69 1.14
C THR A 3 -4.48 27.37 -0.18
N ASP A 4 -4.65 28.20 -1.21
CA ASP A 4 -3.97 28.01 -2.50
C ASP A 4 -2.44 27.91 -2.35
N ASP A 5 -1.84 28.70 -1.44
CA ASP A 5 -0.42 28.63 -1.12
C ASP A 5 -0.01 27.29 -0.49
N ASP A 6 -0.89 26.70 0.33
CA ASP A 6 -0.64 25.41 1.01
C ASP A 6 -0.63 24.28 -0.03
N VAL A 7 -1.59 24.31 -0.97
CA VAL A 7 -1.63 23.41 -2.12
C VAL A 7 -0.38 23.56 -2.99
N ALA A 8 0.15 24.78 -3.15
CA ALA A 8 1.38 25.02 -3.90
C ALA A 8 2.60 24.37 -3.22
N PHE A 9 2.72 24.46 -1.88
CA PHE A 9 3.76 23.76 -1.13
C PHE A 9 3.63 22.23 -1.24
N GLN A 10 2.42 21.69 -1.11
CA GLN A 10 2.18 20.24 -1.23
C GLN A 10 2.57 19.73 -2.62
N ARG A 11 2.22 20.44 -3.69
CA ARG A 11 2.66 20.09 -5.06
C ARG A 11 4.18 20.11 -5.22
N ALA A 12 4.85 21.11 -4.63
CA ALA A 12 6.31 21.21 -4.68
C ALA A 12 6.98 20.06 -3.90
N LEU A 13 6.43 19.71 -2.73
CA LEU A 13 6.90 18.58 -1.91
C LEU A 13 6.69 17.24 -2.61
N LEU A 14 5.57 17.08 -3.33
CA LEU A 14 5.31 15.88 -4.13
C LEU A 14 6.34 15.71 -5.25
N ALA A 15 6.67 16.81 -5.94
CA ALA A 15 7.64 16.82 -7.02
C ALA A 15 9.08 16.53 -6.54
N ASN A 16 9.41 16.87 -5.29
CA ASN A 16 10.71 16.59 -4.70
C ASN A 16 10.62 16.21 -3.20
N PRO A 17 10.19 15.00 -2.87
CA PRO A 17 9.90 14.61 -1.48
C PRO A 17 11.15 14.44 -0.60
N ALA A 18 12.33 14.37 -1.23
CA ALA A 18 13.62 14.35 -0.54
C ALA A 18 14.14 15.75 -0.17
N ASP A 19 13.50 16.82 -0.64
CA ASP A 19 13.93 18.20 -0.37
C ASP A 19 13.59 18.62 1.06
N THR A 20 14.53 18.38 1.97
CA THR A 20 14.43 18.81 3.37
C THR A 20 14.43 20.33 3.51
N THR A 21 15.06 21.06 2.57
CA THR A 21 15.05 22.54 2.60
C THR A 21 13.65 23.06 2.30
N LEU A 22 12.98 22.51 1.28
CA LEU A 22 11.60 22.85 0.95
C LEU A 22 10.64 22.55 2.11
N LYS A 23 10.81 21.41 2.79
CA LYS A 23 10.04 21.07 4.01
C LYS A 23 10.23 22.12 5.11
N LEU A 24 11.46 22.60 5.34
CA LEU A 24 11.73 23.64 6.33
C LEU A 24 11.16 25.00 5.92
N VAL A 25 11.22 25.37 4.64
CA VAL A 25 10.57 26.60 4.13
C VAL A 25 9.05 26.54 4.33
N TYR A 26 8.43 25.39 4.08
CA TYR A 26 7.01 25.19 4.37
C TYR A 26 6.71 25.30 5.87
N ALA A 27 7.56 24.75 6.73
CA ALA A 27 7.45 24.89 8.19
C ALA A 27 7.58 26.35 8.64
N ASP A 28 8.50 27.12 8.06
CA ASP A 28 8.65 28.56 8.35
C ASP A 28 7.38 29.33 7.95
N TRP A 29 6.83 29.04 6.75
CA TRP A 29 5.57 29.63 6.28
C TRP A 29 4.38 29.30 7.19
N LEU A 30 4.28 28.07 7.69
CA LEU A 30 3.27 27.65 8.68
C LEU A 30 3.47 28.41 10.01
N GLN A 31 4.72 28.53 10.48
CA GLN A 31 5.05 29.19 11.74
C GLN A 31 4.71 30.68 11.74
N ASP A 32 4.98 31.39 10.64
CA ASP A 32 4.62 32.81 10.47
C ASP A 32 3.10 33.06 10.60
N ARG A 33 2.30 32.01 10.43
CA ARG A 33 0.85 32.01 10.53
C ARG A 33 0.35 31.44 11.86
N ALA A 34 1.26 31.14 12.79
CA ALA A 34 1.01 30.45 14.05
C ALA A 34 0.29 29.10 13.87
N ASP A 35 0.59 28.40 12.77
CA ASP A 35 0.00 27.10 12.47
C ASP A 35 0.82 25.98 13.14
N PRO A 36 0.20 25.14 14.01
CA PRO A 36 0.90 24.11 14.77
C PRO A 36 1.51 23.01 13.89
N ARG A 37 1.06 22.87 12.63
CA ARG A 37 1.66 21.96 11.64
C ARG A 37 3.15 22.24 11.41
N ALA A 38 3.62 23.47 11.66
CA ALA A 38 5.03 23.83 11.54
C ALA A 38 5.93 22.91 12.39
N GLU A 39 5.53 22.62 13.63
CA GLU A 39 6.30 21.78 14.54
C GLU A 39 6.39 20.34 14.02
N PHE A 40 5.29 19.80 13.51
CA PHE A 40 5.24 18.47 12.91
C PHE A 40 6.19 18.33 11.73
N VAL A 41 6.19 19.30 10.80
CA VAL A 41 7.08 19.27 9.63
C VAL A 41 8.56 19.31 10.06
N ARG A 42 8.90 20.11 11.08
CA ARG A 42 10.27 20.15 11.61
C ARG A 42 10.67 18.84 12.28
N LEU A 43 9.80 18.26 13.10
CA LEU A 43 10.03 16.97 13.72
C LEU A 43 10.25 15.89 12.66
N GLN A 44 9.45 15.88 11.59
CA GLN A 44 9.63 14.96 10.47
C GLN A 44 11.04 15.07 9.85
N VAL A 45 11.51 16.30 9.58
CA VAL A 45 12.86 16.53 9.03
C VAL A 45 13.95 16.07 10.00
N GLN A 46 13.79 16.35 11.29
CA GLN A 46 14.73 15.89 12.32
C GLN A 46 14.78 14.36 12.42
N LEU A 47 13.62 13.70 12.40
CA LEU A 47 13.48 12.24 12.41
C LEU A 47 14.16 11.59 11.21
N ALA A 48 13.97 12.14 10.02
CA ALA A 48 14.62 11.63 8.82
C ALA A 48 16.16 11.64 8.96
N GLY A 49 16.73 12.66 9.59
CA GLY A 49 18.17 12.71 9.89
C GLY A 49 18.62 11.77 11.02
N LEU A 50 17.69 11.28 11.85
CA LEU A 50 17.97 10.34 12.93
C LEU A 50 17.78 8.87 12.54
N ILE A 51 17.03 8.54 11.47
CA ILE A 51 16.88 7.16 10.99
C ILE A 51 18.23 6.58 10.55
N ASP A 52 19.16 7.44 10.14
CA ASP A 52 20.58 7.09 9.89
C ASP A 52 21.36 6.82 11.20
N SER A 53 20.72 6.91 12.36
CA SER A 53 21.30 6.72 13.70
C SER A 53 20.45 5.76 14.55
N SER A 54 21.03 5.19 15.61
CA SER A 54 20.36 4.19 16.46
C SER A 54 19.22 4.73 17.35
N ALA A 55 18.74 5.96 17.15
CA ALA A 55 17.76 6.66 18.00
C ALA A 55 16.30 6.65 17.49
N GLY A 56 16.00 5.94 16.41
CA GLY A 56 14.70 5.98 15.69
C GLY A 56 13.41 5.68 16.48
N PRO A 57 13.34 4.66 17.37
CA PRO A 57 12.04 4.20 17.91
C PRO A 57 11.32 5.18 18.83
N GLN A 58 12.03 5.89 19.72
CA GLN A 58 11.41 6.82 20.67
C GLN A 58 10.80 8.02 19.97
N ALA A 59 11.39 8.41 18.85
CA ALA A 59 11.06 9.62 18.14
C ALA A 59 9.84 9.41 17.19
N ALA A 60 9.58 8.17 16.77
CA ALA A 60 8.35 7.80 16.05
C ALA A 60 7.08 7.90 16.91
N GLY A 61 7.15 7.59 18.21
CA GLY A 61 5.98 7.66 19.11
C GLY A 61 5.46 9.08 19.32
N VAL A 62 6.35 10.05 19.51
CA VAL A 62 5.99 11.47 19.66
C VAL A 62 5.36 12.02 18.38
N PHE A 63 5.87 11.59 17.23
CA PHE A 63 5.37 12.01 15.92
C PHE A 63 3.93 11.57 15.66
N GLY A 64 3.57 10.36 16.10
CA GLY A 64 2.20 9.84 16.01
C GLY A 64 1.21 10.71 16.80
N THR A 65 1.49 10.96 18.08
CA THR A 65 0.60 11.76 18.95
C THR A 65 0.35 13.17 18.39
N LEU A 66 1.38 13.81 17.83
CA LEU A 66 1.23 15.14 17.25
C LEU A 66 0.38 15.12 15.96
N GLY A 67 0.48 14.05 15.17
CA GLY A 67 -0.29 13.87 13.93
C GLY A 67 -1.80 13.78 14.14
N ASP A 68 -2.23 13.28 15.31
CA ASP A 68 -3.65 13.11 15.68
C ASP A 68 -4.39 14.45 15.86
N GLU A 69 -3.66 15.56 16.04
CA GLU A 69 -4.25 16.90 16.21
C GLU A 69 -4.57 17.59 14.87
N PHE A 70 -4.08 17.06 13.74
CA PHE A 70 -4.21 17.70 12.44
C PHE A 70 -5.25 17.05 11.53
N GLU A 71 -5.54 17.73 10.41
CA GLU A 71 -6.43 17.20 9.38
C GLU A 71 -5.87 15.87 8.83
N PRO A 72 -6.64 14.75 8.88
CA PRO A 72 -6.13 13.43 8.50
C PRO A 72 -5.56 13.36 7.08
N ALA A 73 -6.18 14.07 6.13
CA ALA A 73 -5.70 14.16 4.75
C ALA A 73 -4.30 14.78 4.66
N TRP A 74 -4.03 15.82 5.44
CA TRP A 74 -2.73 16.48 5.49
C TRP A 74 -1.67 15.59 6.16
N THR A 75 -2.02 14.95 7.28
CA THR A 75 -1.12 14.02 7.97
C THR A 75 -0.78 12.84 7.07
N ALA A 76 -1.78 12.27 6.38
CA ALA A 76 -1.58 11.20 5.41
C ALA A 76 -0.63 11.65 4.28
N PHE A 77 -0.86 12.82 3.68
CA PHE A 77 0.03 13.39 2.66
C PHE A 77 1.47 13.51 3.15
N MET A 78 1.67 14.16 4.30
CA MET A 78 3.00 14.42 4.86
C MET A 78 3.73 13.13 5.23
N THR A 79 3.00 12.12 5.71
CA THR A 79 3.58 10.83 6.12
C THR A 79 3.68 9.82 4.99
N THR A 80 3.16 10.11 3.79
CA THR A 80 3.24 9.23 2.63
C THR A 80 3.85 9.94 1.42
N LEU A 81 3.07 10.66 0.62
CA LEU A 81 3.48 11.23 -0.65
C LEU A 81 4.62 12.26 -0.53
N ALA A 82 4.71 12.98 0.60
CA ALA A 82 5.84 13.86 0.88
C ALA A 82 7.11 13.11 1.35
N GLN A 83 7.08 11.77 1.42
CA GLN A 83 8.24 10.94 1.71
C GLN A 83 8.91 10.44 0.42
N PRO A 84 10.26 10.33 0.41
CA PRO A 84 10.96 9.70 -0.69
C PRO A 84 10.43 8.29 -0.94
N PHE A 85 10.42 7.89 -2.21
CA PHE A 85 10.17 6.50 -2.58
C PHE A 85 11.37 5.65 -2.14
N ALA A 86 11.11 4.64 -1.33
CA ALA A 86 12.11 3.66 -0.90
C ALA A 86 11.72 2.28 -1.45
N PRO A 87 12.54 1.65 -2.32
CA PRO A 87 12.25 0.30 -2.80
C PRO A 87 12.05 -0.66 -1.63
N VAL A 88 10.95 -1.41 -1.65
CA VAL A 88 10.68 -2.41 -0.62
C VAL A 88 11.31 -3.72 -1.04
N ARG A 89 12.05 -4.35 -0.12
CA ARG A 89 12.61 -5.68 -0.31
C ARG A 89 11.75 -6.65 0.48
N PHE A 90 10.85 -7.30 -0.24
CA PHE A 90 10.01 -8.36 0.29
C PHE A 90 10.80 -9.65 0.59
N GLN A 91 11.99 -9.80 -0.02
CA GLN A 91 12.77 -11.04 -0.07
C GLN A 91 14.13 -10.87 0.63
N HIS A 92 14.65 -11.96 1.21
CA HIS A 92 15.92 -11.95 1.96
C HIS A 92 17.17 -11.86 1.07
N ASP A 93 17.10 -12.42 -0.13
CA ASP A 93 18.09 -12.24 -1.19
C ASP A 93 17.45 -11.41 -2.31
N ASP A 94 18.22 -10.84 -3.23
CA ASP A 94 17.72 -9.96 -4.30
C ASP A 94 17.45 -10.79 -5.59
N PRO A 95 16.21 -11.29 -5.84
CA PRO A 95 15.69 -11.56 -7.18
C PRO A 95 14.56 -10.59 -7.58
N PRO A 96 14.12 -10.63 -8.86
CA PRO A 96 13.03 -9.76 -9.31
C PRO A 96 11.72 -10.06 -8.58
N HIS A 97 11.10 -9.00 -8.05
CA HIS A 97 9.72 -9.01 -7.60
C HIS A 97 8.77 -9.38 -8.77
N PRO A 98 7.56 -9.90 -8.51
CA PRO A 98 6.64 -10.34 -9.56
C PRO A 98 6.05 -9.20 -10.41
N PHE A 99 6.38 -7.95 -10.10
CA PHE A 99 5.86 -6.76 -10.77
C PHE A 99 6.69 -6.35 -11.99
N ALA A 100 6.03 -5.76 -12.99
CA ALA A 100 6.63 -5.18 -14.19
C ALA A 100 7.39 -3.87 -13.92
N GLU A 101 7.16 -3.25 -12.76
CA GLU A 101 7.80 -2.00 -12.35
C GLU A 101 8.20 -2.04 -10.88
N ALA A 102 9.08 -1.11 -10.48
CA ALA A 102 9.58 -1.03 -9.12
C ALA A 102 8.45 -0.78 -8.12
N VAL A 103 8.35 -1.65 -7.12
CA VAL A 103 7.47 -1.51 -5.96
C VAL A 103 8.26 -1.00 -4.75
N GLY A 104 7.65 -0.14 -3.95
CA GLY A 104 8.32 0.45 -2.79
C GLY A 104 7.37 1.21 -1.90
N THR A 105 7.90 1.74 -0.81
CA THR A 105 7.14 2.53 0.15
C THR A 105 7.29 4.02 -0.11
N ARG A 106 6.21 4.74 0.16
CA ARG A 106 6.20 6.17 0.46
C ARG A 106 5.66 6.30 1.87
N GLY A 107 6.55 6.38 2.85
CA GLY A 107 6.20 6.25 4.26
C GLY A 107 5.73 4.83 4.62
N ARG A 108 4.51 4.70 5.16
CA ARG A 108 3.92 3.40 5.55
C ARG A 108 3.12 2.72 4.42
N VAL A 109 2.94 3.38 3.28
CA VAL A 109 2.12 2.86 2.17
C VAL A 109 3.01 2.38 1.04
N VAL A 110 2.73 1.17 0.55
CA VAL A 110 3.37 0.59 -0.64
C VAL A 110 2.65 1.05 -1.90
N THR A 111 3.42 1.41 -2.91
CA THR A 111 2.94 1.79 -4.24
C THR A 111 4.01 1.52 -5.30
N PHE A 112 3.70 1.81 -6.56
CA PHE A 112 4.68 1.74 -7.63
C PHE A 112 5.48 3.03 -7.75
N GLY A 113 6.78 2.91 -8.04
CA GLY A 113 7.70 4.06 -8.07
C GLY A 113 7.34 5.12 -9.11
N SER A 114 6.65 4.73 -10.18
CA SER A 114 6.18 5.63 -11.24
C SER A 114 4.89 6.38 -10.89
N GLN A 115 4.15 5.94 -9.87
CA GLN A 115 2.82 6.45 -9.56
C GLN A 115 2.86 7.49 -8.44
N PHE A 116 1.89 8.41 -8.49
CA PHE A 116 1.66 9.45 -7.48
C PHE A 116 2.91 10.30 -7.24
N CYS A 117 3.59 10.66 -8.32
CA CYS A 117 4.81 11.46 -8.31
C CYS A 117 4.60 12.85 -8.93
N ALA A 118 3.54 13.01 -9.73
CA ALA A 118 3.25 14.26 -10.41
C ALA A 118 2.18 15.09 -9.66
N PRO A 119 2.30 16.44 -9.65
CA PRO A 119 1.35 17.36 -8.99
C PRO A 119 -0.13 17.24 -9.38
N ASP A 120 -0.43 16.61 -10.51
CA ASP A 120 -1.76 16.37 -11.06
C ASP A 120 -2.29 14.95 -10.79
N GLU A 121 -1.46 14.05 -10.24
CA GLU A 121 -1.86 12.68 -9.88
C GLU A 121 -2.49 12.55 -8.49
N TRP A 122 -2.48 13.63 -7.69
CA TRP A 122 -3.12 13.63 -6.38
C TRP A 122 -4.37 14.52 -6.40
N ASP A 123 -5.43 13.99 -5.81
CA ASP A 123 -6.72 14.65 -5.60
C ASP A 123 -7.18 14.42 -4.15
N GLU A 124 -8.29 15.05 -3.74
CA GLU A 124 -8.85 14.85 -2.40
C GLU A 124 -9.22 13.37 -2.14
N GLY A 125 -9.53 12.61 -3.19
CA GLY A 125 -9.87 11.21 -3.08
C GLY A 125 -8.66 10.33 -2.74
N LEU A 126 -7.50 10.57 -3.36
CA LEU A 126 -6.26 9.90 -3.03
C LEU A 126 -5.85 10.21 -1.58
N LEU A 127 -6.04 11.44 -1.11
CA LEU A 127 -5.77 11.77 0.29
C LEU A 127 -6.67 11.00 1.25
N ALA A 128 -7.94 10.80 0.89
CA ALA A 128 -8.85 9.98 1.68
C ALA A 128 -8.42 8.50 1.69
N ASP A 129 -7.97 7.96 0.55
CA ASP A 129 -7.40 6.61 0.43
C ASP A 129 -6.15 6.45 1.32
N LEU A 130 -5.24 7.42 1.28
CA LEU A 130 -4.02 7.40 2.09
C LEU A 130 -4.30 7.56 3.58
N ALA A 131 -5.26 8.41 3.96
CA ALA A 131 -5.70 8.54 5.35
C ALA A 131 -6.26 7.23 5.89
N PHE A 132 -7.07 6.52 5.09
CA PHE A 132 -7.51 5.17 5.42
C PHE A 132 -6.32 4.21 5.58
N LEU A 133 -5.47 4.10 4.56
CA LEU A 133 -4.35 3.13 4.56
C LEU A 133 -3.35 3.35 5.71
N THR A 134 -3.12 4.59 6.11
CA THR A 134 -2.21 4.94 7.22
C THR A 134 -2.85 4.79 8.59
N GLY A 135 -4.18 4.84 8.68
CA GLY A 135 -4.93 4.64 9.93
C GLY A 135 -5.25 3.19 10.26
N VAL A 136 -5.06 2.26 9.32
CA VAL A 136 -5.24 0.82 9.57
C VAL A 136 -3.99 0.20 10.18
N GLU A 137 -4.18 -0.50 11.29
CA GLU A 137 -3.16 -1.35 11.89
C GLU A 137 -3.11 -2.70 11.15
N TRP A 138 -2.30 -2.76 10.10
CA TRP A 138 -2.21 -3.92 9.20
C TRP A 138 -1.73 -5.19 9.89
N GLY A 139 -0.88 -5.09 10.93
CA GLY A 139 -0.35 -6.25 11.64
C GLY A 139 0.59 -7.10 10.79
N GLU A 140 0.59 -8.39 11.04
CA GLU A 140 1.46 -9.38 10.40
C GLU A 140 0.61 -10.50 9.78
N CYS A 141 1.03 -10.99 8.63
CA CYS A 141 0.56 -12.22 8.02
C CYS A 141 1.34 -13.38 8.65
N CYS A 142 0.68 -14.14 9.52
CA CYS A 142 1.27 -15.29 10.18
C CYS A 142 1.24 -16.50 9.25
N TYR A 143 2.40 -17.11 9.02
CA TYR A 143 2.53 -18.28 8.18
C TYR A 143 3.56 -19.28 8.71
N GLY A 144 3.06 -20.41 9.22
CA GLY A 144 3.89 -21.44 9.83
C GLY A 144 4.61 -20.89 11.07
N ALA A 145 5.94 -20.73 10.96
CA ALA A 145 6.80 -20.20 12.02
C ALA A 145 7.36 -18.80 11.72
N ALA A 146 6.86 -18.15 10.66
CA ALA A 146 7.28 -16.81 10.26
C ALA A 146 6.10 -15.84 10.33
N ASP A 147 6.40 -14.61 10.76
CA ASP A 147 5.47 -13.49 10.76
C ASP A 147 5.97 -12.48 9.73
N CYS A 148 5.14 -12.19 8.73
CA CYS A 148 5.47 -11.31 7.62
C CYS A 148 4.71 -9.99 7.77
N PRO A 149 5.38 -8.82 7.84
CA PRO A 149 4.69 -7.55 8.01
C PRO A 149 3.76 -7.27 6.84
N MET A 150 2.56 -6.78 7.14
CA MET A 150 1.62 -6.30 6.13
C MET A 150 1.72 -4.78 5.98
N TYR A 151 1.51 -4.32 4.76
CA TYR A 151 1.54 -2.89 4.43
C TYR A 151 0.27 -2.49 3.69
N GLY A 152 -0.21 -1.28 3.94
CA GLY A 152 -1.23 -0.67 3.09
C GLY A 152 -0.69 -0.48 1.67
N PHE A 153 -1.53 -0.72 0.68
CA PHE A 153 -1.18 -0.69 -0.73
C PHE A 153 -2.13 0.20 -1.53
N VAL A 154 -1.59 0.98 -2.46
CA VAL A 154 -2.38 1.77 -3.42
C VAL A 154 -1.74 1.77 -4.80
N CYS A 155 -2.56 1.61 -5.83
CA CYS A 155 -2.14 1.83 -7.22
C CYS A 155 -3.26 2.44 -8.07
N GLN A 156 -2.89 3.07 -9.17
CA GLN A 156 -3.81 3.59 -10.18
C GLN A 156 -4.53 2.45 -10.90
N LEU A 157 -5.82 2.66 -11.17
CA LEU A 157 -6.66 1.83 -12.03
C LEU A 157 -6.98 2.63 -13.29
N GLU A 158 -7.18 1.96 -14.43
CA GLU A 158 -7.67 2.66 -15.62
C GLU A 158 -9.08 3.25 -15.37
N PRO A 159 -9.33 4.51 -15.77
CA PRO A 159 -10.62 5.15 -15.51
C PRO A 159 -11.81 4.43 -16.11
N GLY A 160 -12.93 4.39 -15.37
CA GLY A 160 -14.22 3.89 -15.87
C GLY A 160 -14.34 2.36 -15.95
N ARG A 161 -13.43 1.62 -15.33
CA ARG A 161 -13.44 0.15 -15.29
C ARG A 161 -14.38 -0.40 -14.23
N HIS A 162 -15.69 -0.37 -14.47
CA HIS A 162 -16.69 -0.95 -13.55
C HIS A 162 -17.76 -1.79 -14.26
N PRO A 163 -18.12 -2.98 -13.74
CA PRO A 163 -17.47 -3.68 -12.60
C PRO A 163 -16.04 -4.12 -12.92
N LEU A 164 -15.19 -4.25 -11.89
CA LEU A 164 -13.83 -4.77 -12.05
C LEU A 164 -13.86 -6.23 -12.48
N THR A 165 -12.98 -6.60 -13.40
CA THR A 165 -12.64 -7.98 -13.75
C THR A 165 -11.30 -8.39 -13.15
N GLY A 166 -11.01 -9.69 -13.13
CA GLY A 166 -9.68 -10.18 -12.73
C GLY A 166 -8.56 -9.59 -13.58
N ARG A 167 -8.81 -9.34 -14.87
CA ARG A 167 -7.87 -8.69 -15.79
C ARG A 167 -7.56 -7.27 -15.37
N ASP A 168 -8.59 -6.47 -15.09
CA ASP A 168 -8.39 -5.08 -14.65
C ASP A 168 -7.54 -5.02 -13.37
N VAL A 169 -7.72 -5.99 -12.47
CA VAL A 169 -6.92 -6.10 -11.23
C VAL A 169 -5.47 -6.49 -11.53
N ILE A 170 -5.23 -7.53 -12.32
CA ILE A 170 -3.88 -8.00 -12.69
C ILE A 170 -3.09 -6.90 -13.44
N ASP A 171 -3.75 -6.18 -14.35
CA ASP A 171 -3.14 -5.08 -15.10
C ASP A 171 -2.81 -3.89 -14.19
N ALA A 172 -3.70 -3.54 -13.25
CA ALA A 172 -3.50 -2.45 -12.29
C ALA A 172 -2.40 -2.74 -11.25
N VAL A 173 -2.30 -3.99 -10.77
CA VAL A 173 -1.19 -4.41 -9.88
C VAL A 173 0.09 -4.72 -10.65
N ARG A 174 0.15 -4.45 -11.96
CA ARG A 174 1.37 -4.54 -12.79
C ARG A 174 2.05 -5.90 -12.70
N ALA A 175 1.31 -7.00 -12.68
CA ALA A 175 1.93 -8.32 -12.66
C ALA A 175 2.78 -8.53 -13.93
N GLY A 176 4.09 -8.74 -13.77
CA GLY A 176 5.04 -8.78 -14.89
C GLY A 176 4.97 -10.04 -15.75
N GLY A 177 4.32 -11.09 -15.27
CA GLY A 177 4.22 -12.35 -15.99
C GLY A 177 3.25 -13.33 -15.35
N PHE A 178 2.04 -12.83 -15.01
CA PHE A 178 0.96 -13.62 -14.40
C PHE A 178 0.72 -14.92 -15.17
N ARG A 179 0.81 -16.04 -14.46
CA ARG A 179 0.70 -17.39 -15.02
C ARG A 179 -0.12 -18.28 -14.10
N SER A 180 -1.28 -18.69 -14.58
CA SER A 180 -2.18 -19.61 -13.88
C SER A 180 -2.65 -20.71 -14.82
N ASP A 181 -2.51 -21.97 -14.41
CA ASP A 181 -3.06 -23.12 -15.13
C ASP A 181 -4.56 -23.35 -14.82
N HIS A 182 -5.09 -22.67 -13.80
CA HIS A 182 -6.38 -23.00 -13.16
C HIS A 182 -7.42 -21.89 -13.26
N ILE A 183 -7.09 -20.79 -13.93
CA ILE A 183 -8.01 -19.67 -14.13
C ILE A 183 -8.45 -19.66 -15.59
N ASP A 184 -9.70 -20.08 -15.80
CA ASP A 184 -10.32 -20.19 -17.13
C ASP A 184 -10.40 -18.86 -17.87
N THR A 185 -10.66 -17.77 -17.14
CA THR A 185 -10.76 -16.42 -17.70
C THR A 185 -10.49 -15.34 -16.66
N LEU A 186 -9.77 -14.30 -17.08
CA LEU A 186 -9.57 -13.08 -16.30
C LEU A 186 -10.67 -12.03 -16.54
N ASP A 187 -11.51 -12.20 -17.56
CA ASP A 187 -12.54 -11.21 -17.92
C ASP A 187 -13.81 -11.35 -17.04
N ALA A 188 -13.79 -12.24 -16.05
CA ALA A 188 -14.87 -12.42 -15.10
C ALA A 188 -14.79 -11.39 -13.96
N THR A 189 -15.95 -10.95 -13.48
CA THR A 189 -16.10 -10.04 -12.33
C THR A 189 -16.13 -10.76 -10.98
N ALA A 190 -16.02 -12.09 -11.02
CA ALA A 190 -15.99 -13.00 -9.90
C ALA A 190 -15.23 -14.25 -10.35
N ILE A 191 -14.15 -14.58 -9.67
CA ILE A 191 -13.37 -15.78 -9.93
C ILE A 191 -13.35 -16.58 -8.61
N PRO A 192 -13.86 -17.81 -8.58
CA PRO A 192 -13.78 -18.65 -7.39
C PRO A 192 -12.31 -18.96 -7.08
N TYR A 193 -12.01 -19.30 -5.83
CA TYR A 193 -10.67 -19.79 -5.50
C TYR A 193 -10.35 -21.02 -6.38
N PRO A 194 -9.24 -21.04 -7.13
CA PRO A 194 -8.92 -22.15 -8.02
C PRO A 194 -8.65 -23.45 -7.26
N GLY A 195 -8.37 -23.38 -5.96
CA GLY A 195 -7.90 -24.52 -5.17
C GLY A 195 -6.38 -24.55 -5.09
N TYR A 196 -5.88 -25.31 -4.12
CA TYR A 196 -4.46 -25.59 -3.97
C TYR A 196 -4.00 -26.63 -5.00
N HIS A 197 -3.03 -26.27 -5.84
CA HIS A 197 -2.51 -27.17 -6.89
C HIS A 197 -0.98 -27.22 -6.87
N PRO A 198 -0.35 -28.12 -6.13
CA PRO A 198 1.11 -28.17 -6.06
C PRO A 198 1.71 -28.54 -7.43
N HIS A 199 2.90 -28.01 -7.71
CA HIS A 199 3.69 -28.26 -8.94
C HIS A 199 3.12 -27.75 -10.27
N THR A 200 2.18 -26.81 -10.25
CA THR A 200 1.67 -26.11 -11.45
C THR A 200 2.04 -24.62 -11.45
N LEU A 201 1.74 -23.91 -12.54
CA LEU A 201 1.81 -22.45 -12.53
C LEU A 201 0.60 -21.91 -11.76
N ASN A 202 0.86 -21.29 -10.62
CA ASN A 202 -0.14 -21.03 -9.59
C ASN A 202 -0.29 -19.57 -9.23
N ASP A 203 -0.05 -18.62 -10.13
CA ASP A 203 -0.51 -17.27 -9.81
C ASP A 203 -2.03 -17.31 -9.68
N GLU A 204 -2.55 -16.65 -8.65
CA GLU A 204 -3.95 -16.69 -8.30
C GLU A 204 -4.54 -15.28 -8.38
N VAL A 205 -5.77 -15.19 -8.87
CA VAL A 205 -6.64 -14.04 -8.67
C VAL A 205 -8.05 -14.54 -8.46
N HIS A 206 -8.62 -14.27 -7.30
CA HIS A 206 -9.95 -14.73 -6.94
C HIS A 206 -10.67 -13.72 -6.04
N THR A 207 -11.96 -13.95 -5.84
CA THR A 207 -12.82 -13.12 -4.98
C THR A 207 -13.40 -13.91 -3.81
N ASP A 208 -12.91 -15.12 -3.59
CA ASP A 208 -13.32 -15.96 -2.47
C ASP A 208 -12.59 -15.56 -1.20
N PHE A 209 -13.33 -15.06 -0.21
CA PHE A 209 -12.77 -14.61 1.06
C PHE A 209 -12.37 -15.77 1.96
N ALA A 210 -13.01 -16.94 1.83
CA ALA A 210 -12.83 -18.05 2.75
C ALA A 210 -11.44 -18.69 2.59
N ASP A 211 -10.86 -18.55 1.41
CA ASP A 211 -9.58 -19.15 1.00
C ASP A 211 -8.47 -18.11 0.81
N GLN A 212 -8.64 -16.89 1.31
CA GLN A 212 -7.57 -15.88 1.29
C GLN A 212 -6.43 -16.27 2.26
N CYS A 213 -5.19 -16.02 1.85
CA CYS A 213 -3.99 -16.41 2.61
C CYS A 213 -3.31 -15.25 3.38
N LEU A 214 -3.85 -14.03 3.29
CA LEU A 214 -3.21 -12.80 3.78
C LEU A 214 -3.53 -12.49 5.26
N PHE A 215 -4.80 -12.58 5.64
CA PHE A 215 -5.32 -12.25 6.97
C PHE A 215 -5.56 -13.52 7.81
N ASN A 216 -4.60 -14.44 7.78
CA ASN A 216 -4.71 -15.70 8.51
C ASN A 216 -5.01 -15.44 10.01
N HIS A 217 -5.87 -16.26 10.61
CA HIS A 217 -6.49 -16.14 11.95
C HIS A 217 -7.90 -15.56 12.04
N GLU A 218 -8.49 -15.12 10.93
CA GLU A 218 -9.92 -14.82 10.94
C GLU A 218 -10.72 -16.12 10.95
N THR A 219 -11.22 -16.50 12.14
CA THR A 219 -12.20 -17.57 12.28
C THR A 219 -13.40 -17.28 11.39
N ALA A 220 -14.04 -18.30 10.81
CA ALA A 220 -15.28 -18.12 10.08
C ALA A 220 -16.26 -17.21 10.86
N GLY A 221 -16.64 -16.08 10.25
CA GLY A 221 -17.45 -15.03 10.88
C GLY A 221 -16.68 -13.83 11.45
N ALA A 222 -15.34 -13.82 11.35
CA ALA A 222 -14.48 -12.68 11.71
C ALA A 222 -14.13 -11.78 10.51
N GLU A 223 -14.76 -12.02 9.36
CA GLU A 223 -14.51 -11.30 8.10
C GLU A 223 -14.70 -9.77 8.17
N ASP A 224 -15.42 -9.29 9.20
CA ASP A 224 -15.69 -7.87 9.41
C ASP A 224 -14.84 -7.29 10.58
N ALA A 225 -13.88 -8.05 11.10
CA ALA A 225 -12.98 -7.63 12.17
C ALA A 225 -11.58 -7.27 11.64
N GLY A 226 -10.80 -6.57 12.47
CA GLY A 226 -9.39 -6.29 12.19
C GLY A 226 -9.15 -5.48 10.92
N ALA A 227 -7.94 -5.64 10.35
CA ALA A 227 -7.53 -4.94 9.14
C ALA A 227 -8.32 -5.38 7.90
N HIS A 228 -8.67 -6.66 7.79
CA HIS A 228 -9.46 -7.17 6.68
C HIS A 228 -10.87 -6.58 6.66
N GLY A 229 -11.57 -6.61 7.79
CA GLY A 229 -12.90 -6.03 7.93
C GLY A 229 -12.90 -4.53 7.67
N ALA A 230 -11.88 -3.81 8.15
CA ALA A 230 -11.69 -2.40 7.85
C ALA A 230 -11.54 -2.16 6.34
N LEU A 231 -10.71 -2.95 5.65
CA LEU A 231 -10.51 -2.87 4.20
C LEU A 231 -11.79 -3.23 3.42
N LYS A 232 -12.46 -4.31 3.80
CA LYS A 232 -13.72 -4.77 3.19
C LYS A 232 -14.82 -3.72 3.31
N GLY A 233 -14.92 -3.05 4.47
CA GLY A 233 -15.87 -1.95 4.70
C GLY A 233 -15.52 -0.67 3.96
N TYR A 234 -14.25 -0.47 3.59
CA TYR A 234 -13.77 0.72 2.90
C TYR A 234 -13.99 0.66 1.38
N VAL A 235 -13.65 -0.47 0.75
CA VAL A 235 -13.64 -0.58 -0.72
C VAL A 235 -15.06 -0.67 -1.30
N ARG A 236 -15.21 -0.25 -2.56
CA ARG A 236 -16.44 -0.45 -3.33
C ARG A 236 -16.48 -1.85 -3.92
N GLY A 237 -17.59 -2.56 -3.68
CA GLY A 237 -17.86 -3.85 -4.30
C GLY A 237 -17.25 -5.00 -3.52
N ARG A 238 -16.23 -5.65 -4.08
CA ARG A 238 -15.61 -6.86 -3.51
C ARG A 238 -14.11 -6.69 -3.42
N LEU A 239 -13.50 -7.47 -2.52
CA LEU A 239 -12.06 -7.66 -2.51
C LEU A 239 -11.65 -8.69 -3.56
N TRP A 240 -10.46 -8.47 -4.08
CA TRP A 240 -9.71 -9.37 -4.92
C TRP A 240 -8.46 -9.80 -4.16
N TYR A 241 -8.25 -11.11 -4.12
CA TYR A 241 -7.08 -11.72 -3.52
C TYR A 241 -6.17 -12.17 -4.65
N VAL A 242 -4.93 -11.72 -4.61
CA VAL A 242 -3.93 -11.97 -5.65
C VAL A 242 -2.72 -12.62 -5.02
N LEU A 243 -2.25 -13.71 -5.60
CA LEU A 243 -0.99 -14.37 -5.24
C LEU A 243 -0.12 -14.38 -6.48
N LEU A 244 1.09 -13.81 -6.37
CA LEU A 244 2.06 -13.76 -7.44
C LEU A 244 3.37 -14.40 -7.00
N HIS A 245 3.88 -15.33 -7.80
CA HIS A 245 5.18 -15.95 -7.56
C HIS A 245 6.32 -15.03 -7.99
N ALA A 246 7.29 -14.83 -7.10
CA ALA A 246 8.52 -14.14 -7.44
C ALA A 246 9.52 -15.14 -8.06
N GLY A 247 9.91 -14.87 -9.31
CA GLY A 247 10.88 -15.72 -10.04
C GLY A 247 10.26 -16.96 -10.69
N GLY A 248 11.08 -17.71 -11.43
CA GLY A 248 10.67 -18.97 -12.06
C GLY A 248 10.63 -20.12 -11.06
N TRP A 249 9.93 -21.20 -11.41
CA TRP A 249 9.85 -22.40 -10.58
C TRP A 249 11.22 -23.11 -10.48
N PRO A 250 11.61 -23.61 -9.29
CA PRO A 250 10.93 -23.51 -8.00
C PRO A 250 11.07 -22.10 -7.40
N CYS A 251 9.93 -21.48 -7.08
CA CYS A 251 9.88 -20.16 -6.46
C CYS A 251 9.93 -20.31 -4.94
N GLY A 252 10.87 -19.60 -4.31
CA GLY A 252 11.00 -19.63 -2.86
C GLY A 252 9.94 -18.78 -2.15
N GLU A 253 9.32 -17.82 -2.84
CA GLU A 253 8.49 -16.79 -2.22
C GLU A 253 7.35 -16.33 -3.12
N VAL A 254 6.28 -15.87 -2.49
CA VAL A 254 5.08 -15.30 -3.10
C VAL A 254 4.81 -13.91 -2.54
N THR A 255 4.25 -13.05 -3.39
CA THR A 255 3.66 -11.78 -2.97
C THR A 255 2.15 -11.95 -2.92
N LEU A 256 1.54 -11.57 -1.81
CA LEU A 256 0.10 -11.64 -1.60
C LEU A 256 -0.47 -10.22 -1.56
N LEU A 257 -1.61 -10.02 -2.22
CA LEU A 257 -2.37 -8.79 -2.17
C LEU A 257 -3.84 -9.06 -1.84
N ALA A 258 -4.45 -8.18 -1.07
CA ALA A 258 -5.90 -8.07 -0.96
C ALA A 258 -6.27 -6.63 -1.35
N VAL A 259 -6.94 -6.45 -2.48
CA VAL A 259 -7.22 -5.12 -3.06
C VAL A 259 -8.68 -4.98 -3.44
N GLY A 260 -9.21 -3.78 -3.34
CA GLY A 260 -10.54 -3.43 -3.82
C GLY A 260 -10.56 -2.04 -4.45
N HIS A 261 -11.66 -1.74 -5.13
CA HIS A 261 -11.82 -0.44 -5.78
C HIS A 261 -12.01 0.67 -4.73
N SER A 262 -11.23 1.74 -4.83
CA SER A 262 -11.37 2.91 -3.97
C SER A 262 -12.80 3.49 -4.02
N PRO A 263 -13.38 3.93 -2.88
CA PRO A 263 -14.60 4.71 -2.87
C PRO A 263 -14.42 6.17 -3.30
N HIS A 264 -13.20 6.61 -3.64
CA HIS A 264 -12.88 8.01 -3.89
C HIS A 264 -12.20 8.28 -5.25
N GLY A 265 -12.05 7.27 -6.11
CA GLY A 265 -11.56 7.47 -7.48
C GLY A 265 -11.11 6.17 -8.14
N ASP A 266 -10.53 6.27 -9.34
CA ASP A 266 -10.09 5.13 -10.14
C ASP A 266 -8.75 4.58 -9.64
N ARG A 267 -8.78 3.91 -8.48
CA ARG A 267 -7.61 3.32 -7.81
C ARG A 267 -7.94 1.99 -7.17
N LEU A 268 -6.94 1.12 -7.03
CA LEU A 268 -7.02 -0.02 -6.12
C LEU A 268 -6.40 0.37 -4.77
N VAL A 269 -7.09 0.01 -3.69
CA VAL A 269 -6.67 0.22 -2.30
C VAL A 269 -6.71 -1.12 -1.60
N GLY A 270 -5.69 -1.43 -0.79
CA GLY A 270 -5.56 -2.76 -0.23
C GLY A 270 -4.43 -2.95 0.75
N ALA A 271 -4.02 -4.21 0.88
CA ALA A 271 -2.86 -4.65 1.63
C ALA A 271 -1.93 -5.48 0.74
N ILE A 272 -0.65 -5.47 1.08
CA ILE A 272 0.40 -6.28 0.45
C ILE A 272 1.34 -6.87 1.50
N THR A 273 1.78 -8.10 1.27
CA THR A 273 2.87 -8.75 2.02
C THR A 273 3.60 -9.77 1.14
N SER A 274 4.64 -10.39 1.67
CA SER A 274 5.35 -11.50 1.04
C SER A 274 5.57 -12.63 2.04
N GLN A 275 5.62 -13.87 1.54
CA GLN A 275 5.93 -15.04 2.35
C GLN A 275 6.58 -16.15 1.52
N VAL A 276 7.13 -17.16 2.19
CA VAL A 276 7.78 -18.32 1.55
C VAL A 276 6.73 -19.25 0.90
N CYS A 277 6.95 -19.71 -0.34
CA CYS A 277 6.03 -20.58 -1.11
C CYS A 277 5.87 -21.99 -0.49
N HIS A 278 6.81 -22.42 0.36
CA HIS A 278 7.01 -23.83 0.74
C HIS A 278 5.84 -24.56 1.42
N ASN A 279 4.74 -23.92 1.81
CA ASN A 279 3.51 -24.65 2.17
C ASN A 279 2.27 -24.22 1.35
N LEU A 280 2.47 -23.38 0.33
CA LEU A 280 1.50 -23.02 -0.70
C LEU A 280 1.71 -23.84 -1.99
N CYS A 281 2.82 -24.57 -2.09
CA CYS A 281 3.31 -25.17 -3.32
C CYS A 281 3.82 -26.63 -3.17
N ASP A 282 4.01 -27.13 -1.93
CA ASP A 282 4.49 -28.49 -1.58
C ASP A 282 3.34 -29.43 -1.15
#